data_AF-A0A833E8I8-F1
#
_entry.id   AF-A0A833E8I8-F1
#
_cell.length_a   1.000
_cell.length_b   1.000
_cell.length_c   1.000
_cell.angle_alpha   90.00
_cell.angle_beta   90.00
_cell.angle_gamma   90.00
#
_symmetry.space_group_name_H-M   'P 1'
#
loop_
_entity.id
_entity.type
_entity.pdbx_description
1 polymer ?
#
loop_
_entity_poly.entity_id
_entity_poly.type
_entity_poly.pdbx_seq_one_letter_code
_entity_poly.pdbx_strand_id
1 'polypeptide(L)'
;MQGLKVFREASIFLLNLFGITLMINAPNLLVGYGLVVPAMVVSLLYTRPLFGATLFLIAHIIGSIILIYTESVFTIVAILSLVMRSLILYIIAYFIERGYVRGFTSIALGIVVLDTLISFSLGLLYYARDAIEVGLDIYSILFIPFIYLSYKWFRRGYRLGSVAPLIYMILYYFSVSYFYAMALNIVVIAFLAILYLVRDAERFKQVFILSLIILFGASYISTPYILYNLEVALYPYRYESWIGTQWLQRDVGQYCLEGNVFISTYDPARLRILDTCVEVEGVVVTEITKGEDGDIFFDVKLDPEYEHMLSIGSWILRRGAIHVEIVPDDQDVVVVPKKGDRVRIVGVWVVDTDHGSFSEIHPTWYIEILE
;
A
#
# COMPACT_ATOMS: atom_id res chain seq x y z
N MET A 1 10.89 33.85 -13.33
CA MET A 1 10.16 32.74 -14.02
C MET A 1 10.92 31.41 -13.97
N GLN A 2 12.24 31.38 -14.16
CA GLN A 2 13.03 30.14 -14.16
C GLN A 2 13.02 29.40 -12.81
N GLY A 3 13.15 30.10 -11.68
CA GLY A 3 13.08 29.47 -10.35
C GLY A 3 11.75 28.77 -10.03
N LEU A 4 10.61 29.31 -10.50
CA LEU A 4 9.29 28.69 -10.30
C LEU A 4 9.14 27.39 -11.11
N LYS A 5 9.77 27.34 -12.30
CA LYS A 5 9.80 26.14 -13.14
C LYS A 5 10.61 25.03 -12.46
N VAL A 6 11.82 25.35 -11.99
CA VAL A 6 12.69 24.40 -11.29
C VAL A 6 12.03 23.85 -10.03
N PHE A 7 11.41 24.72 -9.22
CA PHE A 7 10.69 24.29 -8.02
C PHE A 7 9.59 23.29 -8.33
N ARG A 8 8.78 23.55 -9.37
CA ARG A 8 7.72 22.63 -9.79
C ARG A 8 8.28 21.28 -10.22
N GLU A 9 9.33 21.28 -11.04
CA GLU A 9 9.94 20.04 -11.54
C GLU A 9 10.51 19.19 -10.41
N ALA A 10 11.15 19.83 -9.42
CA ALA A 10 11.60 19.17 -8.20
C ALA A 10 10.43 18.61 -7.37
N SER A 11 9.33 19.35 -7.22
CA SER A 11 8.14 18.85 -6.50
C SER A 11 7.51 17.64 -7.19
N ILE A 12 7.42 17.65 -8.52
CA ILE A 12 6.91 16.49 -9.28
C ILE A 12 7.86 15.29 -9.14
N PHE A 13 9.17 15.51 -9.21
CA PHE A 13 10.15 14.45 -8.96
C PHE A 13 9.98 13.83 -7.57
N LEU A 14 9.87 14.64 -6.52
CA LEU A 14 9.69 14.14 -5.15
C LEU A 14 8.36 13.41 -4.96
N LEU A 15 7.28 13.91 -5.57
CA LEU A 15 5.97 13.24 -5.54
C LEU A 15 6.03 11.91 -6.29
N ASN A 16 6.72 11.84 -7.43
CA ASN A 16 6.92 10.60 -8.16
C ASN A 16 7.73 9.61 -7.33
N LEU A 17 8.85 10.05 -6.76
CA LEU A 17 9.70 9.21 -5.92
C LEU A 17 8.91 8.64 -4.74
N PHE A 18 8.16 9.48 -4.03
CA PHE A 18 7.28 9.05 -2.96
C PHE A 18 6.19 8.10 -3.45
N GLY A 19 5.58 8.35 -4.61
CA GLY A 19 4.54 7.46 -5.14
C GLY A 19 5.06 6.07 -5.52
N ILE A 20 6.32 6.00 -6.01
CA ILE A 20 6.99 4.76 -6.39
C ILE A 20 7.41 3.97 -5.14
N THR A 21 7.95 4.61 -4.11
CA THR A 21 8.37 3.92 -2.88
C THR A 21 7.21 3.40 -2.04
N LEU A 22 5.96 3.79 -2.34
CA LEU A 22 4.77 3.21 -1.73
C LEU A 22 4.22 1.99 -2.49
N MET A 23 4.94 1.50 -3.49
CA MET A 23 4.56 0.29 -4.22
C MET A 23 4.75 -0.96 -3.35
N ILE A 24 3.90 -1.96 -3.60
CA ILE A 24 3.88 -3.26 -2.93
C ILE A 24 4.00 -4.41 -3.93
N ASN A 25 4.14 -5.66 -3.45
CA ASN A 25 4.37 -6.84 -4.28
C ASN A 25 3.14 -7.22 -5.13
N ALA A 26 1.96 -7.25 -4.50
CA ALA A 26 0.67 -7.45 -5.16
C ALA A 26 -0.27 -6.26 -4.90
N PRO A 27 -1.17 -5.90 -5.84
CA PRO A 27 -1.99 -4.72 -5.68
C PRO A 27 -3.09 -4.92 -4.64
N ASN A 28 -3.37 -3.86 -3.91
CA ASN A 28 -4.36 -3.83 -2.85
C ASN A 28 -5.79 -3.60 -3.36
N LEU A 29 -6.78 -4.14 -2.65
CA LEU A 29 -8.22 -4.07 -2.91
C LEU A 29 -8.82 -2.66 -3.06
N LEU A 30 -8.13 -1.59 -2.68
CA LEU A 30 -8.64 -0.20 -2.78
C LEU A 30 -7.65 0.83 -3.32
N VAL A 31 -6.36 0.48 -3.39
CA VAL A 31 -5.30 1.42 -3.79
C VAL A 31 -4.38 0.86 -4.88
N GLY A 32 -4.65 -0.33 -5.42
CA GLY A 32 -3.82 -0.95 -6.45
C GLY A 32 -2.37 -1.09 -5.96
N TYR A 33 -1.40 -0.75 -6.82
CA TYR A 33 0.03 -0.69 -6.47
C TYR A 33 0.45 0.59 -5.71
N GLY A 34 -0.47 1.15 -4.93
CA GLY A 34 -0.25 2.39 -4.20
C GLY A 34 -0.32 3.64 -5.09
N LEU A 35 0.66 4.54 -4.97
CA LEU A 35 0.61 5.86 -5.61
C LEU A 35 1.41 5.97 -6.92
N VAL A 36 1.91 4.86 -7.45
CA VAL A 36 2.72 4.84 -8.69
C VAL A 36 1.93 5.28 -9.93
N VAL A 37 0.69 4.81 -10.10
CA VAL A 37 -0.17 5.22 -11.22
C VAL A 37 -0.56 6.71 -11.12
N PRO A 38 -0.99 7.22 -9.95
CA PRO A 38 -1.12 8.67 -9.75
C PRO A 38 0.12 9.47 -10.12
N ALA A 39 1.31 9.01 -9.73
CA ALA A 39 2.58 9.64 -10.09
C ALA A 39 2.79 9.70 -11.61
N MET A 40 2.51 8.60 -12.34
CA MET A 40 2.57 8.56 -13.81
C MET A 40 1.66 9.64 -14.43
N VAL A 41 0.41 9.71 -13.99
CA VAL A 41 -0.58 10.68 -14.52
C VAL A 41 -0.14 12.11 -14.22
N VAL A 42 0.25 12.40 -12.98
CA VAL A 42 0.71 13.73 -12.57
C VAL A 42 1.95 14.15 -13.37
N SER A 43 2.88 13.23 -13.62
CA SER A 43 4.09 13.52 -14.37
C SER A 43 3.79 14.04 -15.79
N LEU A 44 2.83 13.42 -16.49
CA LEU A 44 2.43 13.86 -17.84
C LEU A 44 1.58 15.13 -17.85
N LEU A 45 0.74 15.34 -16.83
CA LEU A 45 -0.19 16.48 -16.80
C LEU A 45 0.46 17.80 -16.38
N TYR A 46 1.47 17.74 -15.50
CA TYR A 46 2.08 18.92 -14.87
C TYR A 46 3.38 19.38 -15.55
N THR A 47 3.89 18.60 -16.50
CA THR A 47 5.15 18.88 -17.19
C THR A 47 4.98 18.74 -18.71
N ARG A 48 6.07 18.89 -19.48
CA ARG A 48 6.04 18.51 -20.90
C ARG A 48 6.09 16.99 -20.99
N PRO A 49 5.28 16.32 -21.83
CA PRO A 49 5.08 14.87 -21.75
C PRO A 49 6.36 14.05 -21.73
N LEU A 50 7.27 14.22 -22.71
CA LEU A 50 8.52 13.46 -22.74
C LEU A 50 9.45 13.79 -21.57
N PHE A 51 9.46 15.05 -21.13
CA PHE A 51 10.24 15.45 -19.95
C PHE A 51 9.66 14.86 -18.66
N GLY A 52 8.34 14.79 -18.53
CA GLY A 52 7.65 14.12 -17.43
C GLY A 52 7.94 12.63 -17.41
N ALA A 53 7.92 11.97 -18.57
CA ALA A 53 8.32 10.57 -18.66
C ALA A 53 9.76 10.35 -18.16
N THR A 54 10.69 11.24 -18.53
CA THR A 54 12.08 11.21 -18.03
C THR A 54 12.18 11.48 -16.52
N LEU A 55 11.46 12.47 -15.99
CA LEU A 55 11.44 12.73 -14.55
C LEU A 55 10.91 11.54 -13.76
N PHE A 56 9.85 10.90 -14.27
CA PHE A 56 9.32 9.68 -13.67
C PHE A 56 10.32 8.55 -13.74
N LEU A 57 10.96 8.30 -14.90
CA LEU A 57 12.00 7.26 -15.02
C LEU A 57 13.12 7.44 -14.00
N ILE A 58 13.65 8.66 -13.84
CA ILE A 58 14.73 8.92 -12.87
C ILE A 58 14.23 8.68 -11.44
N ALA A 59 13.03 9.15 -11.10
CA ALA A 59 12.42 8.88 -9.81
C ALA A 59 12.20 7.38 -9.59
N HIS A 60 11.83 6.64 -10.63
CA HIS A 60 11.56 5.21 -10.57
C HIS A 60 12.84 4.41 -10.41
N ILE A 61 13.94 4.79 -11.07
CA ILE A 61 15.26 4.17 -10.85
C ILE A 61 15.66 4.31 -9.39
N ILE A 62 15.59 5.53 -8.84
CA ILE A 62 15.97 5.79 -7.44
C ILE A 62 15.02 5.07 -6.48
N GLY A 63 13.71 5.16 -6.72
CA GLY A 63 12.70 4.48 -5.92
C GLY A 63 12.88 2.97 -5.91
N SER A 64 13.16 2.36 -7.06
CA SER A 64 13.42 0.91 -7.16
C SER A 64 14.67 0.50 -6.40
N ILE A 65 15.73 1.31 -6.46
CA ILE A 65 16.94 1.06 -5.65
C ILE A 65 16.60 1.08 -4.16
N ILE A 66 15.82 2.06 -3.70
CA ILE A 66 15.37 2.14 -2.30
C ILE A 66 14.55 0.89 -1.93
N LEU A 67 13.58 0.52 -2.76
CA LEU A 67 12.71 -0.63 -2.50
C LEU A 67 13.48 -1.95 -2.42
N ILE A 68 14.42 -2.17 -3.34
CA ILE A 68 15.26 -3.38 -3.36
C ILE A 68 16.19 -3.39 -2.15
N TYR A 69 16.86 -2.27 -1.87
CA TYR A 69 17.82 -2.19 -0.77
C TYR A 69 17.19 -2.42 0.60
N THR A 70 15.97 -1.89 0.79
CA THR A 70 15.22 -2.01 2.05
C THR A 70 14.34 -3.26 2.13
N GLU A 71 14.45 -4.16 1.13
CA GLU A 71 13.62 -5.36 1.01
C GLU A 71 12.12 -5.09 1.13
N SER A 72 11.69 -3.94 0.59
CA SER A 72 10.31 -3.47 0.63
C SER A 72 9.46 -3.95 -0.55
N VAL A 73 10.08 -4.52 -1.58
CA VAL A 73 9.41 -5.18 -2.72
C VAL A 73 10.38 -6.23 -3.26
N PHE A 74 9.88 -7.33 -3.79
CA PHE A 74 10.68 -8.32 -4.50
C PHE A 74 11.46 -7.68 -5.64
N THR A 75 12.73 -8.06 -5.77
CA THR A 75 13.63 -7.53 -6.81
C THR A 75 13.02 -7.64 -8.21
N ILE A 76 12.37 -8.77 -8.52
CA ILE A 76 11.72 -8.98 -9.82
C ILE A 76 10.56 -8.02 -10.06
N VAL A 77 9.71 -7.80 -9.05
CA VAL A 77 8.56 -6.87 -9.14
C VAL A 77 9.06 -5.43 -9.32
N ALA A 78 10.10 -5.02 -8.58
CA ALA A 78 10.71 -3.70 -8.72
C ALA A 78 11.28 -3.47 -10.14
N ILE A 79 12.02 -4.44 -10.68
CA ILE A 79 12.61 -4.35 -12.04
C ILE A 79 11.51 -4.32 -13.10
N LEU A 80 10.51 -5.20 -13.01
CA LEU A 80 9.42 -5.26 -13.98
C LEU A 80 8.58 -3.99 -13.96
N SER A 81 8.26 -3.47 -12.77
CA SER A 81 7.57 -2.17 -12.62
C SER A 81 8.37 -1.05 -13.26
N LEU A 82 9.67 -0.96 -12.97
CA LEU A 82 10.55 0.06 -13.52
C LEU A 82 10.54 0.05 -15.05
N VAL A 83 10.75 -1.12 -15.66
CA VAL A 83 10.83 -1.27 -17.12
C VAL A 83 9.48 -1.00 -17.77
N MET A 84 8.43 -1.69 -17.33
CA MET A 84 7.14 -1.66 -18.00
C MET A 84 6.44 -0.32 -17.83
N ARG A 85 6.38 0.23 -16.61
CA ARG A 85 5.70 1.51 -16.37
C ARG A 85 6.42 2.67 -17.03
N SER A 86 7.75 2.66 -17.05
CA SER A 86 8.51 3.67 -17.79
C SER A 86 8.25 3.58 -19.29
N LEU A 87 8.22 2.38 -19.86
CA LEU A 87 7.90 2.16 -21.27
C LEU A 87 6.49 2.67 -21.63
N ILE A 88 5.47 2.29 -20.86
CA ILE A 88 4.10 2.79 -21.01
C ILE A 88 4.10 4.32 -21.02
N LEU A 89 4.77 4.93 -20.05
CA LEU A 89 4.76 6.37 -19.88
C LEU A 89 5.40 7.10 -21.06
N TYR A 90 6.52 6.58 -21.59
CA TYR A 90 7.16 7.12 -22.80
C TYR A 90 6.28 6.96 -24.04
N ILE A 91 5.62 5.82 -24.21
CA ILE A 91 4.68 5.58 -25.31
C ILE A 91 3.57 6.63 -25.25
N ILE A 92 2.88 6.74 -24.11
CA ILE A 92 1.78 7.71 -23.96
C ILE A 92 2.28 9.14 -24.15
N ALA A 93 3.43 9.49 -23.57
CA ALA A 93 4.03 10.82 -23.75
C ALA A 93 4.27 11.15 -25.22
N TYR A 94 4.80 10.20 -26.00
CA TYR A 94 4.98 10.35 -27.44
C TYR A 94 3.66 10.59 -28.18
N PHE A 95 2.62 9.79 -27.89
CA PHE A 95 1.30 9.96 -28.50
C PHE A 95 0.63 11.30 -28.13
N ILE A 96 0.90 11.83 -26.93
CA ILE A 96 0.45 13.18 -26.53
C ILE A 96 1.18 14.25 -27.35
N GLU A 97 2.51 14.17 -27.52
CA GLU A 97 3.26 15.16 -28.30
C GLU A 97 2.89 15.18 -29.78
N ARG A 98 2.57 14.01 -30.36
CA ARG A 98 2.04 13.89 -31.72
C ARG A 98 0.59 14.35 -31.85
N GLY A 99 -0.08 14.61 -30.71
CA GLY A 99 -1.44 15.10 -30.66
C GLY A 99 -2.52 14.05 -30.89
N TYR A 100 -2.16 12.77 -30.89
CA TYR A 100 -3.10 11.64 -31.00
C TYR A 100 -3.91 11.43 -29.73
N VAL A 101 -3.30 11.68 -28.56
CA VAL A 101 -3.96 11.61 -27.26
C VAL A 101 -4.02 13.00 -26.65
N ARG A 102 -5.22 13.43 -26.25
CA ARG A 102 -5.45 14.75 -25.63
C ARG A 102 -6.50 14.66 -24.54
N GLY A 103 -6.41 15.60 -23.61
CA GLY A 103 -7.37 15.75 -22.51
C GLY A 103 -7.06 14.84 -21.33
N PHE A 104 -7.52 15.27 -20.16
CA PHE A 104 -7.29 14.57 -18.89
C PHE A 104 -7.77 13.12 -18.92
N THR A 105 -9.02 12.90 -19.34
CA THR A 105 -9.67 11.59 -19.28
C THR A 105 -8.93 10.54 -20.09
N SER A 106 -8.56 10.87 -21.34
CA SER A 106 -7.84 9.96 -22.23
C SER A 106 -6.46 9.58 -21.68
N ILE A 107 -5.77 10.53 -21.05
CA ILE A 107 -4.45 10.29 -20.44
C ILE A 107 -4.59 9.43 -19.18
N ALA A 108 -5.45 9.83 -18.25
CA ALA A 108 -5.60 9.15 -16.97
C ALA A 108 -6.13 7.72 -17.15
N LEU A 109 -7.20 7.54 -17.92
CA LEU A 109 -7.77 6.23 -18.16
C LEU A 109 -6.86 5.37 -19.04
N GLY A 110 -6.17 5.96 -20.02
CA GLY A 110 -5.19 5.26 -20.83
C GLY A 110 -4.04 4.69 -20.01
N ILE A 111 -3.52 5.46 -19.04
CA ILE A 111 -2.51 4.97 -18.09
C ILE A 111 -3.09 3.82 -17.26
N VAL A 112 -4.24 4.00 -16.60
CA VAL A 112 -4.82 2.96 -15.74
C VAL A 112 -5.06 1.66 -16.51
N VAL A 113 -5.70 1.73 -17.69
CA VAL A 113 -5.99 0.53 -18.49
C VAL A 113 -4.70 -0.18 -18.93
N LEU A 114 -3.70 0.56 -19.41
CA LEU A 114 -2.44 -0.05 -19.84
C LEU A 114 -1.64 -0.62 -18.67
N ASP A 115 -1.63 0.06 -17.51
CA ASP A 115 -0.98 -0.45 -16.29
C ASP A 115 -1.67 -1.72 -15.82
N THR A 116 -3.00 -1.75 -15.76
CA THR A 116 -3.76 -2.93 -15.33
C THR A 116 -3.56 -4.11 -16.27
N LEU A 117 -3.53 -3.90 -17.59
CA LEU A 117 -3.26 -4.98 -18.55
C LEU A 117 -1.86 -5.56 -18.37
N ILE A 118 -0.87 -4.71 -18.14
CA ILE A 118 0.51 -5.13 -17.93
C ILE A 118 0.68 -5.83 -16.59
N SER A 119 0.17 -5.24 -15.52
CA SER A 119 0.11 -5.84 -14.19
C SER A 119 -0.51 -7.22 -14.29
N PHE A 120 -1.72 -7.34 -14.82
CA PHE A 120 -2.40 -8.64 -14.97
C PHE A 120 -1.60 -9.65 -15.79
N SER A 121 -0.94 -9.21 -16.88
CA SER A 121 -0.10 -10.08 -17.71
C SER A 121 1.13 -10.57 -16.95
N LEU A 122 1.78 -9.69 -16.18
CA LEU A 122 2.90 -10.06 -15.31
C LEU A 122 2.43 -11.00 -14.20
N GLY A 123 1.25 -10.73 -13.65
CA GLY A 123 0.65 -11.57 -12.62
C GLY A 123 0.40 -12.99 -13.10
N LEU A 124 -0.12 -13.16 -14.31
CA LEU A 124 -0.29 -14.49 -14.92
C LEU A 124 1.05 -15.20 -15.16
N LEU A 125 2.10 -14.46 -15.52
CA LEU A 125 3.43 -15.04 -15.78
C LEU A 125 4.17 -15.43 -14.51
N TYR A 126 4.01 -14.66 -13.43
CA TYR A 126 4.76 -14.83 -12.19
C TYR A 126 3.97 -15.58 -11.11
N TYR A 127 2.72 -15.18 -10.86
CA TYR A 127 1.86 -15.73 -9.81
C TYR A 127 0.89 -16.82 -10.29
N ALA A 128 0.85 -17.11 -11.59
CA ALA A 128 -0.01 -18.12 -12.19
C ALA A 128 -1.49 -18.03 -11.74
N ARG A 129 -1.90 -18.85 -10.75
CA ARG A 129 -3.29 -18.93 -10.26
C ARG A 129 -3.69 -17.75 -9.39
N ASP A 130 -2.73 -17.06 -8.78
CA ASP A 130 -2.99 -15.93 -7.87
C ASP A 130 -3.00 -14.57 -8.60
N ALA A 131 -2.93 -14.59 -9.94
CA ALA A 131 -3.01 -13.42 -10.80
C ALA A 131 -4.32 -12.62 -10.68
N ILE A 132 -5.35 -13.18 -10.04
CA ILE A 132 -6.61 -12.47 -9.74
C ILE A 132 -6.33 -11.25 -8.86
N GLU A 133 -5.45 -11.40 -7.87
CA GLU A 133 -5.05 -10.30 -7.00
C GLU A 133 -4.37 -9.20 -7.80
N VAL A 134 -3.59 -9.56 -8.82
CA VAL A 134 -2.93 -8.60 -9.71
C VAL A 134 -3.91 -7.79 -10.57
N GLY A 135 -5.11 -8.33 -10.84
CA GLY A 135 -6.21 -7.61 -11.48
C GLY A 135 -6.78 -6.44 -10.65
N LEU A 136 -6.48 -6.39 -9.35
CA LEU A 136 -6.91 -5.33 -8.44
C LEU A 136 -6.21 -3.98 -8.72
N ASP A 137 -5.19 -3.95 -9.58
CA ASP A 137 -4.58 -2.68 -10.02
C ASP A 137 -5.59 -1.72 -10.67
N ILE A 138 -6.72 -2.23 -11.17
CA ILE A 138 -7.82 -1.39 -11.68
C ILE A 138 -8.30 -0.35 -10.65
N TYR A 139 -8.14 -0.61 -9.35
CA TYR A 139 -8.50 0.31 -8.28
C TYR A 139 -7.65 1.58 -8.24
N SER A 140 -6.53 1.64 -8.97
CA SER A 140 -5.82 2.89 -9.28
C SER A 140 -6.75 3.96 -9.90
N ILE A 141 -7.87 3.55 -10.50
CA ILE A 141 -8.92 4.45 -11.01
C ILE A 141 -9.52 5.36 -9.91
N LEU A 142 -9.52 4.93 -8.65
CA LEU A 142 -10.09 5.67 -7.52
C LEU A 142 -9.31 6.96 -7.20
N PHE A 143 -8.06 7.08 -7.69
CA PHE A 143 -7.28 8.30 -7.56
C PHE A 143 -7.60 9.36 -8.63
N ILE A 144 -8.24 8.98 -9.75
CA ILE A 144 -8.56 9.89 -10.85
C ILE A 144 -9.34 11.13 -10.38
N PRO A 145 -10.36 11.03 -9.51
CA PRO A 145 -11.07 12.20 -9.03
C PRO A 145 -10.18 13.22 -8.31
N PHE A 146 -9.20 12.79 -7.53
CA PHE A 146 -8.26 13.68 -6.83
C PHE A 146 -7.37 14.41 -7.84
N ILE A 147 -6.80 13.66 -8.78
CA ILE A 147 -5.88 14.19 -9.80
C ILE A 147 -6.62 15.13 -10.76
N TYR A 148 -7.86 14.81 -11.14
CA TYR A 148 -8.69 15.69 -11.97
C TYR A 148 -8.91 17.04 -11.31
N LEU A 149 -9.32 17.04 -10.04
CA LEU A 149 -9.61 18.27 -9.31
C LEU A 149 -8.34 19.11 -9.15
N SER A 150 -7.23 18.47 -8.80
CA SER A 150 -5.89 19.06 -8.78
C SER A 150 -5.57 19.73 -10.13
N TYR A 151 -5.71 18.99 -11.24
CA TYR A 151 -5.42 19.46 -12.59
C TYR A 151 -6.33 20.61 -13.04
N LYS A 152 -7.63 20.54 -12.72
CA LYS A 152 -8.62 21.58 -13.00
C LYS A 152 -8.20 22.93 -12.41
N TRP A 153 -7.74 22.95 -11.15
CA TRP A 153 -7.27 24.17 -10.49
C TRP A 153 -5.89 24.62 -10.98
N PHE A 154 -5.00 23.68 -11.28
CA PHE A 154 -3.72 23.97 -11.91
C PHE A 154 -3.89 24.72 -13.23
N ARG A 155 -4.81 24.27 -14.10
CA ARG A 155 -5.14 24.94 -15.38
C ARG A 155 -5.71 26.35 -15.20
N ARG A 156 -6.30 26.64 -14.04
CA ARG A 156 -6.81 27.97 -13.66
C ARG A 156 -5.75 28.84 -12.96
N GLY A 157 -4.53 28.33 -12.79
CA GLY A 157 -3.43 29.05 -12.12
C GLY A 157 -3.55 29.13 -10.59
N TYR A 158 -4.49 28.40 -9.98
CA TYR A 158 -4.72 28.44 -8.54
C TYR A 158 -3.92 27.35 -7.81
N ARG A 159 -2.80 27.76 -7.19
CA ARG A 159 -1.82 26.82 -6.60
C ARG A 159 -2.37 26.00 -5.44
N LEU A 160 -3.06 26.63 -4.49
CA LEU A 160 -3.62 25.91 -3.35
C LEU A 160 -4.60 24.83 -3.81
N GLY A 161 -5.47 25.16 -4.78
CA GLY A 161 -6.40 24.19 -5.35
C GLY A 161 -5.75 23.10 -6.19
N SER A 162 -4.53 23.31 -6.71
CA SER A 162 -3.76 22.23 -7.35
C SER A 162 -3.09 21.28 -6.36
N VAL A 163 -2.68 21.78 -5.19
CA VAL A 163 -1.95 20.98 -4.19
C VAL A 163 -2.91 20.27 -3.23
N ALA A 164 -3.94 20.96 -2.75
CA ALA A 164 -4.85 20.43 -1.73
C ALA A 164 -5.45 19.06 -2.13
N PRO A 165 -6.01 18.83 -3.34
CA PRO A 165 -6.55 17.52 -3.71
C PRO A 165 -5.50 16.39 -3.69
N LEU A 166 -4.22 16.69 -3.94
CA LEU A 166 -3.14 15.69 -3.83
C LEU A 166 -2.86 15.34 -2.35
N ILE A 167 -3.02 16.29 -1.42
CA ILE A 167 -2.95 16.01 0.01
C ILE A 167 -4.11 15.09 0.42
N TYR A 168 -5.35 15.37 -0.02
CA TYR A 168 -6.48 14.47 0.23
C TYR A 168 -6.27 13.08 -0.38
N MET A 169 -5.60 12.99 -1.54
CA MET A 169 -5.24 11.71 -2.16
C MET A 169 -4.32 10.88 -1.27
N ILE A 170 -3.30 11.52 -0.69
CA ILE A 170 -2.37 10.88 0.25
C ILE A 170 -3.11 10.46 1.53
N LEU A 171 -3.96 11.33 2.09
CA LEU A 171 -4.78 10.99 3.25
C LEU A 171 -5.77 9.84 2.95
N TYR A 172 -6.34 9.82 1.75
CA TYR A 172 -7.18 8.72 1.29
C TYR A 172 -6.38 7.42 1.29
N TYR A 173 -5.20 7.41 0.66
CA TYR A 173 -4.31 6.24 0.63
C TYR A 173 -4.05 5.69 2.04
N PHE A 174 -3.56 6.53 2.97
CA PHE A 174 -3.28 6.12 4.34
C PHE A 174 -4.53 5.82 5.18
N SER A 175 -5.73 6.08 4.67
CA SER A 175 -6.98 5.73 5.34
C SER A 175 -7.52 4.35 4.94
N VAL A 176 -7.03 3.77 3.84
CA VAL A 176 -7.60 2.54 3.26
C VAL A 176 -6.56 1.56 2.72
N SER A 177 -5.26 1.81 2.91
CA SER A 177 -4.22 0.95 2.35
C SER A 177 -4.20 -0.44 2.98
N TYR A 178 -4.22 -0.56 4.31
CA TYR A 178 -4.17 -1.86 4.99
C TYR A 178 -5.25 -1.96 6.05
N PHE A 179 -5.36 -0.97 6.92
CA PHE A 179 -6.34 -0.89 7.99
C PHE A 179 -7.34 0.23 7.70
N TYR A 180 -8.65 -0.06 7.82
CA TYR A 180 -9.67 0.91 7.41
C TYR A 180 -9.89 1.99 8.49
N ALA A 181 -9.27 3.15 8.28
CA ALA A 181 -9.50 4.35 9.08
C ALA A 181 -10.81 5.04 8.66
N MET A 182 -11.94 4.42 9.00
CA MET A 182 -13.27 4.80 8.51
C MET A 182 -13.60 6.28 8.68
N ALA A 183 -13.36 6.85 9.88
CA ALA A 183 -13.70 8.25 10.14
C ALA A 183 -12.91 9.21 9.25
N LEU A 184 -11.59 9.02 9.12
CA LEU A 184 -10.76 9.80 8.22
C LEU A 184 -11.19 9.62 6.76
N ASN A 185 -11.43 8.38 6.33
CA ASN A 185 -11.80 8.07 4.95
C ASN A 185 -13.11 8.79 4.53
N ILE A 186 -14.16 8.68 5.36
CA ILE A 186 -15.45 9.34 5.10
C ILE A 186 -15.26 10.86 4.95
N VAL A 187 -14.49 11.48 5.85
CA VAL A 187 -14.23 12.92 5.81
C VAL A 187 -13.46 13.31 4.56
N VAL A 188 -12.44 12.55 4.17
CA VAL A 188 -11.65 12.80 2.95
C VAL A 188 -12.54 12.73 1.70
N ILE A 189 -13.37 11.70 1.56
CA ILE A 189 -14.29 11.54 0.41
C ILE A 189 -15.34 12.66 0.40
N ALA A 190 -15.92 12.99 1.56
CA ALA A 190 -16.91 14.06 1.67
C ALA A 190 -16.33 15.42 1.25
N PHE A 191 -15.12 15.76 1.73
CA PHE A 191 -14.47 17.01 1.35
C PHE A 191 -14.04 17.03 -0.11
N LEU A 192 -13.58 15.91 -0.67
CA LEU A 192 -13.32 15.81 -2.11
C LEU A 192 -14.59 16.16 -2.89
N ALA A 193 -15.73 15.55 -2.55
CA ALA A 193 -17.01 15.82 -3.19
C ALA A 193 -17.44 17.29 -3.06
N ILE A 194 -17.28 17.91 -1.89
CA ILE A 194 -17.56 19.33 -1.70
C ILE A 194 -16.66 20.20 -2.59
N LEU A 195 -15.35 19.94 -2.61
CA LEU A 195 -14.40 20.72 -3.40
C LEU A 195 -14.64 20.59 -4.92
N TYR A 196 -15.25 19.49 -5.37
CA TYR A 196 -15.72 19.33 -6.75
C TYR A 196 -16.80 20.35 -7.14
N LEU A 197 -17.69 20.67 -6.21
CA LEU A 197 -18.81 21.60 -6.40
C LEU A 197 -18.37 23.07 -6.33
N VAL A 198 -17.25 23.35 -5.67
CA VAL A 198 -16.70 24.70 -5.54
C VAL A 198 -16.18 25.21 -6.89
N ARG A 199 -16.60 26.43 -7.26
CA ARG A 199 -16.26 27.04 -8.57
C ARG A 199 -15.25 28.19 -8.45
N ASP A 200 -15.23 28.91 -7.33
CA ASP A 200 -14.38 30.07 -7.09
C ASP A 200 -13.26 29.78 -6.06
N ALA A 201 -12.16 30.52 -6.17
CA ALA A 201 -10.97 30.26 -5.38
C ALA A 201 -11.11 30.66 -3.90
N GLU A 202 -11.92 31.66 -3.58
CA GLU A 202 -12.10 32.11 -2.20
C GLU A 202 -12.92 31.11 -1.39
N ARG A 203 -14.04 30.63 -1.93
CA ARG A 203 -14.79 29.53 -1.30
C ARG A 203 -13.95 28.26 -1.20
N PHE A 204 -13.10 27.97 -2.20
CA PHE A 204 -12.19 26.82 -2.10
C PHE A 204 -11.27 26.94 -0.89
N LYS A 205 -10.64 28.11 -0.72
CA LYS A 205 -9.77 28.39 0.42
C LYS A 205 -10.51 28.23 1.76
N GLN A 206 -11.72 28.75 1.86
CA GLN A 206 -12.55 28.65 3.07
C GLN A 206 -12.90 27.19 3.40
N VAL A 207 -13.37 26.42 2.41
CA VAL A 207 -13.67 25.00 2.57
C VAL A 207 -12.42 24.21 2.96
N PHE A 208 -11.29 24.49 2.32
CA PHE A 208 -10.02 23.83 2.63
C PHE A 208 -9.60 24.10 4.08
N ILE A 209 -9.62 25.36 4.54
CA ILE A 209 -9.28 25.71 5.93
C ILE A 209 -10.19 24.99 6.93
N LEU A 210 -11.51 25.01 6.68
CA LEU A 210 -12.48 24.31 7.54
C LEU A 210 -12.18 22.80 7.59
N SER A 211 -11.84 22.21 6.44
CA SER A 211 -11.55 20.79 6.37
C SER A 211 -10.35 20.38 7.21
N LEU A 212 -9.35 21.25 7.40
CA LEU A 212 -8.16 20.91 8.20
C LEU A 212 -8.54 20.60 9.65
N ILE A 213 -9.52 21.32 10.21
CA ILE A 213 -10.00 21.12 11.58
C ILE A 213 -10.73 19.77 11.69
N ILE A 214 -11.61 19.48 10.72
CA ILE A 214 -12.39 18.23 10.73
C ILE A 214 -11.49 17.03 10.44
N LEU A 215 -10.56 17.15 9.50
CA LEU A 215 -9.56 16.12 9.21
C LEU A 215 -8.69 15.85 10.43
N PHE A 216 -8.28 16.87 11.19
CA PHE A 216 -7.53 16.66 12.42
C PHE A 216 -8.32 15.83 13.44
N GLY A 217 -9.60 16.16 13.66
CA GLY A 217 -10.48 15.38 14.54
C GLY A 217 -10.69 13.94 14.05
N ALA A 218 -10.90 13.76 12.75
CA ALA A 218 -11.08 12.44 12.14
C ALA A 218 -9.81 11.59 12.23
N SER A 219 -8.63 12.19 11.98
CA SER A 219 -7.34 11.54 12.15
C SER A 219 -7.11 11.12 13.59
N TYR A 220 -7.47 11.97 14.57
CA TYR A 220 -7.36 11.62 15.99
C TYR A 220 -8.18 10.37 16.34
N ILE A 221 -9.44 10.31 15.89
CA ILE A 221 -10.31 9.14 16.10
C ILE A 221 -9.74 7.88 15.43
N SER A 222 -9.10 8.03 14.27
CA SER A 222 -8.53 6.92 13.50
C SER A 222 -7.05 6.64 13.80
N THR A 223 -6.48 7.20 14.88
CA THR A 223 -5.03 7.16 15.14
C THR A 223 -4.42 5.76 15.05
N PRO A 224 -4.96 4.71 15.71
CA PRO A 224 -4.35 3.38 15.67
C PRO A 224 -4.20 2.85 14.23
N TYR A 225 -5.27 2.89 13.45
CA TYR A 225 -5.28 2.41 12.07
C TYR A 225 -4.36 3.22 11.14
N ILE A 226 -4.29 4.54 11.36
CA ILE A 226 -3.37 5.41 10.61
C ILE A 226 -1.92 5.04 10.93
N LEU A 227 -1.59 4.77 12.20
CA LEU A 227 -0.25 4.37 12.60
C LEU A 227 0.13 3.02 11.97
N TYR A 228 -0.76 2.02 11.98
CA TYR A 228 -0.50 0.76 11.29
C TYR A 228 -0.32 0.93 9.78
N ASN A 229 -1.15 1.77 9.14
CA ASN A 229 -0.97 2.07 7.71
C ASN A 229 0.35 2.76 7.42
N LEU A 230 0.78 3.70 8.26
CA LEU A 230 2.08 4.36 8.15
C LEU A 230 3.22 3.36 8.32
N GLU A 231 3.12 2.48 9.31
CA GLU A 231 4.13 1.46 9.62
C GLU A 231 4.38 0.53 8.42
N VAL A 232 3.30 0.04 7.81
CA VAL A 232 3.38 -0.87 6.66
C VAL A 232 3.79 -0.12 5.39
N ALA A 233 3.20 1.04 5.10
CA ALA A 233 3.44 1.76 3.85
C ALA A 233 4.80 2.47 3.81
N LEU A 234 5.30 2.97 4.94
CA LEU A 234 6.57 3.70 5.03
C LEU A 234 7.74 2.79 5.40
N TYR A 235 7.58 1.48 5.26
CA TYR A 235 8.63 0.48 5.46
C TYR A 235 9.99 0.80 4.78
N PRO A 236 10.03 1.32 3.53
CA PRO A 236 11.29 1.71 2.88
C PRO A 236 11.96 2.95 3.52
N TYR A 237 11.28 3.64 4.43
CA TYR A 237 11.79 4.82 5.12
C TYR A 237 12.15 4.54 6.59
N ARG A 238 11.90 3.32 7.06
CA ARG A 238 12.25 2.91 8.42
C ARG A 238 13.76 2.77 8.56
N TYR A 239 14.30 3.32 9.64
CA TYR A 239 15.73 3.24 9.92
C TYR A 239 16.22 1.78 9.96
N GLU A 240 15.42 0.90 10.56
CA GLU A 240 15.75 -0.52 10.73
C GLU A 240 15.95 -1.22 9.39
N SER A 241 15.15 -0.88 8.38
CA SER A 241 15.21 -1.45 7.02
C SER A 241 16.48 -1.06 6.28
N TRP A 242 17.05 0.11 6.57
CA TRP A 242 18.30 0.57 5.94
C TRP A 242 19.54 -0.05 6.56
N ILE A 243 19.46 -0.52 7.80
CA ILE A 243 20.58 -1.15 8.51
C ILE A 243 20.45 -2.67 8.59
N GLY A 244 19.41 -3.26 7.99
CA GLY A 244 19.21 -4.71 7.96
C GLY A 244 18.78 -5.30 9.31
N THR A 245 18.08 -4.53 10.14
CA THR A 245 17.65 -4.96 11.49
C THR A 245 16.14 -5.00 11.67
N GLN A 246 15.38 -4.78 10.60
CA GLN A 246 13.92 -4.72 10.60
C GLN A 246 13.25 -5.99 11.13
N TRP A 247 13.93 -7.13 11.08
CA TRP A 247 13.42 -8.43 11.56
C TRP A 247 13.96 -8.84 12.93
N LEU A 248 14.68 -7.97 13.63
CA LEU A 248 15.21 -8.30 14.96
C LEU A 248 14.16 -8.03 16.05
N GLN A 249 13.75 -9.08 16.76
CA GLN A 249 13.08 -8.97 18.05
C GLN A 249 14.12 -8.74 19.16
N ARG A 250 13.93 -7.67 19.94
CA ARG A 250 14.82 -7.26 21.04
C ARG A 250 14.17 -7.37 22.41
N ASP A 251 12.85 -7.33 22.46
CA ASP A 251 12.08 -7.37 23.69
C ASP A 251 11.77 -8.82 24.05
N VAL A 252 12.63 -9.37 24.92
CA VAL A 252 12.51 -10.76 25.39
C VAL A 252 11.46 -10.82 26.50
N GLY A 253 10.48 -11.69 26.30
CA GLY A 253 9.39 -11.95 27.22
C GLY A 253 9.29 -13.43 27.54
N GLN A 254 8.24 -13.83 28.28
CA GLN A 254 8.01 -15.24 28.58
C GLN A 254 7.85 -16.09 27.31
N TYR A 255 7.25 -15.51 26.25
CA TYR A 255 7.01 -16.17 24.96
C TYR A 255 7.66 -15.48 23.76
N CYS A 256 8.32 -14.33 23.96
CA CYS A 256 8.96 -13.58 22.88
C CYS A 256 10.44 -13.98 22.76
N LEU A 257 10.81 -14.52 21.60
CA LEU A 257 12.16 -14.99 21.29
C LEU A 257 13.07 -13.82 20.90
N GLU A 258 14.33 -13.81 21.36
CA GLU A 258 15.33 -12.85 20.90
C GLU A 258 15.90 -13.25 19.53
N GLY A 259 16.16 -12.28 18.66
CA GLY A 259 16.90 -12.49 17.41
C GLY A 259 16.09 -12.22 16.16
N ASN A 260 16.55 -12.76 15.03
CA ASN A 260 15.87 -12.59 13.75
C ASN A 260 14.66 -13.53 13.68
N VAL A 261 13.45 -12.94 13.70
CA VAL A 261 12.18 -13.68 13.69
C VAL A 261 11.87 -14.35 12.35
N PHE A 262 12.60 -14.01 11.27
CA PHE A 262 12.37 -14.55 9.93
C PHE A 262 13.52 -15.41 9.42
N ILE A 263 14.36 -15.96 10.30
CA ILE A 263 15.50 -16.79 9.89
C ILE A 263 15.09 -18.04 9.08
N SER A 264 13.91 -18.58 9.34
CA SER A 264 13.36 -19.78 8.71
C SER A 264 12.13 -19.50 7.85
N THR A 265 11.76 -18.23 7.68
CA THR A 265 10.62 -17.82 6.85
C THR A 265 11.05 -17.76 5.40
N TYR A 266 10.28 -18.42 4.53
CA TYR A 266 10.45 -18.30 3.09
C TYR A 266 10.10 -16.87 2.64
N ASP A 267 10.89 -16.26 1.75
CA ASP A 267 10.68 -14.92 1.15
C ASP A 267 10.15 -13.80 2.11
N PRO A 268 10.88 -13.44 3.18
CA PRO A 268 10.43 -12.48 4.20
C PRO A 268 10.26 -11.05 3.70
N ALA A 269 10.81 -10.73 2.52
CA ALA A 269 10.67 -9.41 1.90
C ALA A 269 9.20 -9.05 1.55
N ARG A 270 8.26 -10.00 1.57
CA ARG A 270 6.82 -9.70 1.43
C ARG A 270 6.14 -9.21 2.71
N LEU A 271 6.70 -9.55 3.86
CA LEU A 271 6.08 -9.32 5.16
C LEU A 271 6.46 -7.96 5.72
N ARG A 272 5.46 -7.24 6.23
CA ARG A 272 5.62 -5.94 6.88
C ARG A 272 5.28 -6.08 8.34
N ILE A 273 6.31 -6.03 9.18
CA ILE A 273 6.18 -6.19 10.62
C ILE A 273 5.49 -4.99 11.23
N LEU A 274 4.39 -5.25 11.93
CA LEU A 274 3.71 -4.31 12.82
C LEU A 274 4.21 -4.47 14.26
N ASP A 275 4.40 -5.71 14.70
CA ASP A 275 4.98 -6.04 16.00
C ASP A 275 5.74 -7.38 15.90
N THR A 276 6.95 -7.42 16.43
CA THR A 276 7.83 -8.58 16.42
C THR A 276 7.44 -9.66 17.45
N CYS A 277 6.52 -9.39 18.38
CA CYS A 277 5.95 -10.43 19.24
C CYS A 277 4.60 -9.99 19.80
N VAL A 278 3.55 -10.72 19.44
CA VAL A 278 2.19 -10.52 19.95
C VAL A 278 1.67 -11.80 20.57
N GLU A 279 0.80 -11.66 21.56
CA GLU A 279 0.00 -12.75 22.11
C GLU A 279 -1.48 -12.45 21.82
N VAL A 280 -2.17 -13.39 21.16
CA VAL A 280 -3.57 -13.23 20.77
C VAL A 280 -4.37 -14.48 21.10
N GLU A 281 -5.66 -14.31 21.35
CA GLU A 281 -6.60 -15.41 21.53
C GLU A 281 -7.71 -15.39 20.48
N GLY A 282 -8.24 -16.56 20.16
CA GLY A 282 -9.36 -16.71 19.24
C GLY A 282 -9.76 -18.16 19.00
N VAL A 283 -10.61 -18.38 18.00
CA VAL A 283 -11.11 -19.71 17.62
C VAL A 283 -10.68 -20.06 16.20
N VAL A 284 -10.14 -21.26 16.00
CA VAL A 284 -9.75 -21.75 14.67
C VAL A 284 -11.00 -21.99 13.81
N VAL A 285 -11.09 -21.34 12.64
CA VAL A 285 -12.30 -21.37 11.80
C VAL A 285 -12.13 -22.13 10.47
N THR A 286 -10.90 -22.46 10.07
CA THR A 286 -10.62 -23.26 8.87
C THR A 286 -10.01 -24.61 9.19
N GLU A 287 -9.99 -25.51 8.21
CA GLU A 287 -9.18 -26.72 8.30
C GLU A 287 -7.69 -26.36 8.26
N ILE A 288 -6.88 -27.18 8.91
CA ILE A 288 -5.43 -27.04 8.87
C ILE A 288 -4.92 -27.52 7.51
N THR A 289 -4.11 -26.70 6.85
CA THR A 289 -3.55 -26.98 5.52
C THR A 289 -2.04 -26.82 5.54
N LYS A 290 -1.35 -27.45 4.60
CA LYS A 290 0.09 -27.28 4.38
C LYS A 290 0.31 -26.57 3.04
N GLY A 291 1.03 -25.45 3.06
CA GLY A 291 1.41 -24.66 1.89
C GLY A 291 2.45 -25.35 1.01
N GLU A 292 2.70 -24.78 -0.17
CA GLU A 292 3.72 -25.28 -1.10
C GLU A 292 5.15 -25.01 -0.60
N ASP A 293 5.34 -23.93 0.16
CA ASP A 293 6.55 -23.59 0.91
C ASP A 293 6.79 -24.49 2.13
N GLY A 294 5.77 -25.26 2.52
CA GLY A 294 5.81 -26.19 3.62
C GLY A 294 5.29 -25.62 4.94
N ASP A 295 4.76 -24.41 4.96
CA ASP A 295 4.14 -23.83 6.15
C ASP A 295 2.84 -24.56 6.49
N ILE A 296 2.57 -24.76 7.78
CA ILE A 296 1.24 -25.20 8.23
C ILE A 296 0.42 -23.96 8.53
N PHE A 297 -0.72 -23.81 7.87
CA PHE A 297 -1.53 -22.61 8.00
C PHE A 297 -3.00 -22.91 8.30
N PHE A 298 -3.63 -21.93 8.95
CA PHE A 298 -5.06 -21.89 9.28
C PHE A 298 -5.50 -20.46 9.59
N ASP A 299 -6.81 -20.22 9.61
CA ASP A 299 -7.39 -18.92 9.96
C ASP A 299 -8.05 -18.98 11.34
N VAL A 300 -7.86 -17.91 12.12
CA VAL A 300 -8.39 -17.75 13.48
C VAL A 300 -9.29 -16.55 13.55
N LYS A 301 -10.52 -16.76 14.02
CA LYS A 301 -11.38 -15.64 14.40
C LYS A 301 -10.94 -15.15 15.76
N LEU A 302 -10.30 -13.98 15.77
CA LEU A 302 -9.79 -13.33 16.96
C LEU A 302 -10.91 -12.95 17.94
N ASP A 303 -10.58 -12.96 19.23
CA ASP A 303 -11.43 -12.37 20.26
C ASP A 303 -11.56 -10.85 20.07
N PRO A 304 -12.67 -10.21 20.52
CA PRO A 304 -12.98 -8.82 20.18
C PRO A 304 -11.89 -7.80 20.53
N GLU A 305 -11.07 -8.06 21.54
CA GLU A 305 -9.97 -7.18 21.94
C GLU A 305 -8.80 -7.16 20.93
N TYR A 306 -8.64 -8.22 20.13
CA TYR A 306 -7.60 -8.35 19.12
C TYR A 306 -8.09 -8.06 17.70
N GLU A 307 -9.39 -7.82 17.46
CA GLU A 307 -9.94 -7.53 16.12
C GLU A 307 -9.30 -6.30 15.44
N HIS A 308 -8.69 -5.40 16.21
CA HIS A 308 -7.93 -4.27 15.68
C HIS A 308 -6.73 -4.67 14.81
N MET A 309 -6.28 -5.94 14.92
CA MET A 309 -5.18 -6.50 14.15
C MET A 309 -5.60 -6.97 12.75
N LEU A 310 -6.90 -6.97 12.43
CA LEU A 310 -7.41 -7.39 11.14
C LEU A 310 -7.30 -6.27 10.11
N SER A 311 -6.53 -6.52 9.06
CA SER A 311 -6.49 -5.63 7.90
C SER A 311 -7.77 -5.78 7.04
N ILE A 312 -7.93 -4.88 6.08
CA ILE A 312 -8.96 -4.93 5.04
C ILE A 312 -8.87 -6.25 4.26
N GLY A 313 -7.66 -6.72 3.97
CA GLY A 313 -7.42 -8.02 3.36
C GLY A 313 -7.98 -9.16 4.22
N SER A 314 -7.76 -9.12 5.54
CA SER A 314 -8.32 -10.11 6.47
C SER A 314 -9.85 -10.12 6.45
N TRP A 315 -10.49 -8.96 6.43
CA TRP A 315 -11.95 -8.86 6.35
C TRP A 315 -12.52 -9.42 5.05
N ILE A 316 -11.89 -9.11 3.91
CA ILE A 316 -12.43 -9.43 2.59
C ILE A 316 -12.04 -10.84 2.14
N LEU A 317 -10.76 -11.20 2.27
CA LEU A 317 -10.19 -12.45 1.74
C LEU A 317 -10.24 -13.57 2.77
N ARG A 318 -10.12 -13.25 4.07
CA ARG A 318 -10.13 -14.21 5.19
C ARG A 318 -11.42 -14.21 6.00
N ARG A 319 -12.47 -13.52 5.51
CA ARG A 319 -13.81 -13.47 6.15
C ARG A 319 -13.79 -12.98 7.60
N GLY A 320 -12.90 -12.04 7.92
CA GLY A 320 -12.76 -11.46 9.27
C GLY A 320 -11.99 -12.35 10.25
N ALA A 321 -11.12 -13.22 9.74
CA ALA A 321 -10.17 -14.00 10.52
C ALA A 321 -8.73 -13.54 10.23
N ILE A 322 -7.82 -13.74 11.19
CA ILE A 322 -6.38 -13.55 10.99
C ILE A 322 -5.79 -14.84 10.44
N HIS A 323 -4.84 -14.71 9.51
CA HIS A 323 -4.09 -15.85 9.01
C HIS A 323 -2.98 -16.23 10.00
N VAL A 324 -2.69 -17.51 10.16
CA VAL A 324 -1.67 -17.99 11.08
C VAL A 324 -0.83 -19.05 10.36
N GLU A 325 0.49 -18.87 10.36
CA GLU A 325 1.43 -19.78 9.69
C GLU A 325 2.53 -20.25 10.65
N ILE A 326 2.75 -21.56 10.68
CA ILE A 326 3.83 -22.24 11.41
C ILE A 326 4.86 -22.68 10.37
N VAL A 327 6.04 -22.05 10.41
CA VAL A 327 7.15 -22.38 9.51
C VAL A 327 7.71 -23.78 9.78
N PRO A 328 8.28 -24.48 8.78
CA PRO A 328 8.78 -25.85 8.90
C PRO A 328 9.62 -26.12 10.14
N ASP A 329 10.50 -25.20 10.52
CA ASP A 329 11.43 -25.36 11.64
C ASP A 329 10.72 -25.39 13.01
N ASP A 330 9.53 -24.82 13.11
CA ASP A 330 8.75 -24.75 14.36
C ASP A 330 7.70 -25.88 14.46
N GLN A 331 7.43 -26.62 13.38
CA GLN A 331 6.33 -27.60 13.32
C GLN A 331 6.50 -28.80 14.28
N ASP A 332 7.73 -29.12 14.69
CA ASP A 332 8.01 -30.21 15.63
C ASP A 332 7.79 -29.81 17.10
N VAL A 333 7.73 -28.50 17.39
CA VAL A 333 7.64 -27.96 18.75
C VAL A 333 6.34 -27.19 19.01
N VAL A 334 5.66 -26.73 17.96
CA VAL A 334 4.37 -26.04 18.04
C VAL A 334 3.22 -27.04 17.94
N VAL A 335 2.26 -26.93 18.87
CA VAL A 335 1.03 -27.72 18.81
C VAL A 335 0.17 -27.24 17.64
N VAL A 336 -0.17 -28.16 16.73
CA VAL A 336 -1.09 -27.88 15.63
C VAL A 336 -2.54 -28.07 16.12
N PRO A 337 -3.36 -27.00 16.18
CA PRO A 337 -4.74 -27.09 16.66
C PRO A 337 -5.66 -27.74 15.62
N LYS A 338 -6.94 -27.88 15.94
CA LYS A 338 -7.99 -28.29 15.01
C LYS A 338 -9.03 -27.19 14.87
N LYS A 339 -9.78 -27.23 13.77
CA LYS A 339 -10.94 -26.36 13.59
C LYS A 339 -11.91 -26.48 14.77
N GLY A 340 -12.30 -25.34 15.32
CA GLY A 340 -13.18 -25.24 16.49
C GLY A 340 -12.44 -25.11 17.82
N ASP A 341 -11.14 -25.40 17.87
CA ASP A 341 -10.34 -25.19 19.07
C ASP A 341 -10.23 -23.69 19.38
N ARG A 342 -10.34 -23.35 20.66
CA ARG A 342 -9.96 -22.03 21.16
C ARG A 342 -8.46 -22.06 21.43
N VAL A 343 -7.74 -21.04 21.00
CA VAL A 343 -6.27 -21.03 21.02
C VAL A 343 -5.73 -19.70 21.52
N ARG A 344 -4.62 -19.77 22.24
CA ARG A 344 -3.69 -18.65 22.44
C ARG A 344 -2.50 -18.86 21.52
N ILE A 345 -2.09 -17.79 20.83
CA ILE A 345 -1.07 -17.83 19.79
C ILE A 345 -0.04 -16.76 20.09
N VAL A 346 1.24 -17.10 19.96
CA VAL A 346 2.34 -16.13 20.00
C VAL A 346 3.18 -16.23 18.72
N GLY A 347 3.47 -15.07 18.15
CA GLY A 347 4.25 -14.94 16.93
C GLY A 347 4.42 -13.48 16.52
N VAL A 348 4.81 -13.27 15.26
CA VAL A 348 5.00 -11.93 14.68
C VAL A 348 3.72 -11.46 14.01
N TRP A 349 3.26 -10.26 14.33
CA TRP A 349 2.15 -9.65 13.62
C TRP A 349 2.64 -8.90 12.38
N VAL A 350 2.20 -9.36 11.22
CA VAL A 350 2.60 -8.81 9.92
C VAL A 350 1.41 -8.53 9.01
N VAL A 351 1.67 -7.76 7.95
CA VAL A 351 0.86 -7.71 6.73
C VAL A 351 1.64 -8.35 5.59
N ASP A 352 1.03 -9.31 4.90
CA ASP A 352 1.60 -9.91 3.70
C ASP A 352 1.25 -9.10 2.46
N THR A 353 2.24 -8.44 1.88
CA THR A 353 2.05 -7.56 0.71
C THR A 353 1.98 -8.29 -0.63
N ASP A 354 2.16 -9.61 -0.64
CA ASP A 354 2.10 -10.46 -1.83
C ASP A 354 0.78 -11.24 -1.93
N HIS A 355 0.19 -11.60 -0.79
CA HIS A 355 -1.09 -12.30 -0.71
C HIS A 355 -2.20 -11.36 -0.21
N GLY A 356 -2.63 -10.43 -1.06
CA GLY A 356 -3.85 -9.65 -0.82
C GLY A 356 -3.82 -8.68 0.37
N SER A 357 -2.64 -8.40 0.95
CA SER A 357 -2.49 -7.47 2.08
C SER A 357 -3.29 -7.87 3.32
N PHE A 358 -3.56 -9.16 3.54
CA PHE A 358 -4.16 -9.62 4.80
C PHE A 358 -3.13 -9.65 5.93
N SER A 359 -3.61 -9.48 7.16
CA SER A 359 -2.77 -9.61 8.34
C SER A 359 -2.57 -11.07 8.74
N GLU A 360 -1.38 -11.36 9.25
CA GLU A 360 -0.97 -12.70 9.67
C GLU A 360 -0.28 -12.67 11.04
N ILE A 361 -0.31 -13.80 11.72
CA ILE A 361 0.67 -14.18 12.72
C ILE A 361 1.66 -15.15 12.05
N HIS A 362 2.77 -14.61 11.55
CA HIS A 362 3.77 -15.36 10.79
C HIS A 362 5.17 -14.81 11.09
N PRO A 363 6.10 -15.64 11.63
CA PRO A 363 5.87 -17.02 12.01
C PRO A 363 5.14 -17.09 13.35
N THR A 364 4.46 -18.21 13.53
CA THR A 364 3.90 -18.63 14.82
C THR A 364 4.80 -19.70 15.44
N TRP A 365 5.37 -19.39 16.60
CA TRP A 365 6.27 -20.30 17.33
C TRP A 365 5.67 -20.83 18.63
N TYR A 366 4.46 -20.44 18.99
CA TYR A 366 3.77 -20.98 20.16
C TYR A 366 2.26 -20.96 20.00
N ILE A 367 1.63 -22.09 20.33
CA ILE A 367 0.19 -22.25 20.38
C ILE A 367 -0.18 -23.05 21.63
N GLU A 368 -1.16 -22.55 22.37
CA GLU A 368 -1.82 -23.26 23.48
C GLU A 368 -3.29 -23.45 23.12
N ILE A 369 -3.81 -24.69 23.23
CA ILE A 369 -5.24 -24.97 23.11
C ILE A 369 -5.89 -24.70 24.47
N LEU A 370 -6.83 -23.76 24.49
CA LEU A 370 -7.56 -23.33 25.67
C LEU A 370 -8.81 -24.21 25.87
N GLU A 371 -9.19 -24.43 27.13
CA GLU A 371 -10.37 -25.23 27.51
C GLU A 371 -11.71 -24.58 27.12
#